data_AF-A0A924E7W2-F1
#
_entry.id   AF-A0A924E7W2-F1
#
_cell.length_a   1.000
_cell.length_b   1.000
_cell.length_c   1.000
_cell.angle_alpha   90.00
_cell.angle_beta   90.00
_cell.angle_gamma   90.00
#
_symmetry.space_group_name_H-M   'P 1'
#
loop_
_entity.id
_entity.type
_entity.pdbx_description
1 polymer ?
#
loop_
_entity_poly.entity_id
_entity_poly.type
_entity_poly.pdbx_seq_one_letter_code
_entity_poly.pdbx_strand_id
1 'polypeptide(L)'
;AKLAYNDYGMEQDEPWCERRRSAVLRLLEKWVKRKTPVDVMGLQAHLDLSRKFSDTRLFRFFDELQALGLSIQITELDVRDALQPGSVAERDTASAALYKDFMATCLSHAAVEMVVMWNVTDEESWMNRWPQGPRRADGQAMRPTLFDPHGQPKAAFTAVDGSLRQAAVRSDVKNTKARHV
;
A
#
# COMPACT_ATOMS: atom_id res chain seq x y z
N ALA A 1 -0.44 -15.51 -17.07
CA ALA A 1 -0.87 -14.99 -15.75
C ALA A 1 0.38 -14.73 -14.92
N LYS A 2 0.39 -13.70 -14.06
CA LYS A 2 1.48 -13.45 -13.11
C LYS A 2 1.24 -14.24 -11.82
N LEU A 3 2.29 -14.81 -11.24
CA LEU A 3 2.28 -15.51 -9.96
C LEU A 3 2.85 -14.59 -8.87
N ALA A 4 2.05 -14.35 -7.83
CA ALA A 4 2.39 -13.42 -6.75
C ALA A 4 2.67 -14.15 -5.44
N TYR A 5 3.68 -13.68 -4.71
CA TYR A 5 3.78 -13.88 -3.27
C TYR A 5 3.21 -12.64 -2.58
N ASN A 6 2.10 -12.79 -1.87
CA ASN A 6 1.38 -11.69 -1.21
C ASN A 6 1.54 -11.79 0.31
N ASP A 7 1.96 -10.71 0.97
CA ASP A 7 2.20 -10.72 2.42
C ASP A 7 2.14 -9.30 3.02
N TYR A 8 2.10 -9.18 4.35
CA TYR A 8 2.02 -7.89 5.08
C TYR A 8 3.23 -7.57 5.96
N GLY A 9 3.37 -6.29 6.33
CA GLY A 9 4.28 -5.89 7.40
C GLY A 9 5.71 -5.65 6.91
N MET A 10 5.82 -5.03 5.75
CA MET A 10 7.07 -4.64 5.09
C MET A 10 7.07 -3.16 4.69
N GLU A 11 5.96 -2.46 4.89
CA GLU A 11 5.68 -1.15 4.31
C GLU A 11 6.14 0.01 5.22
N GLN A 12 6.12 -0.20 6.54
CA GLN A 12 6.39 0.85 7.54
C GLN A 12 7.79 0.72 8.18
N ASP A 13 8.26 1.80 8.80
CA ASP A 13 9.59 1.92 9.41
C ASP A 13 9.59 1.43 10.86
N GLU A 14 9.39 0.13 11.02
CA GLU A 14 9.48 -0.55 12.30
C GLU A 14 10.56 -1.64 12.28
N PRO A 15 11.24 -1.92 13.41
CA PRO A 15 12.28 -2.96 13.46
C PRO A 15 11.80 -4.35 13.01
N TRP A 16 10.53 -4.68 13.25
CA TRP A 16 9.95 -5.95 12.83
C TRP A 16 9.60 -5.96 11.34
N CYS A 17 9.22 -4.83 10.76
CA CYS A 17 9.06 -4.67 9.31
C CYS A 17 10.39 -4.85 8.59
N GLU A 18 11.48 -4.30 9.14
CA GLU A 18 12.82 -4.47 8.58
C GLU A 18 13.25 -5.95 8.56
N ARG A 19 13.01 -6.67 9.67
CA ARG A 19 13.25 -8.12 9.71
C ARG A 19 12.41 -8.88 8.69
N ARG A 20 11.17 -8.46 8.46
CA ARG A 20 10.27 -9.04 7.45
C ARG A 20 10.77 -8.80 6.03
N ARG A 21 11.10 -7.55 5.66
CA ARG A 21 11.73 -7.20 4.38
C ARG A 21 12.97 -8.06 4.10
N SER A 22 13.88 -8.11 5.07
CA SER A 22 15.09 -8.94 5.00
C SER A 22 14.80 -10.44 4.81
N ALA A 23 13.80 -10.99 5.51
CA ALA A 23 13.45 -12.39 5.40
C ALA A 23 12.80 -12.73 4.05
N VAL A 24 11.90 -11.86 3.58
CA VAL A 24 11.21 -12.02 2.30
C VAL A 24 12.17 -11.89 1.13
N LEU A 25 13.11 -10.92 1.14
CA LEU A 25 14.13 -10.83 0.10
C LEU A 25 14.97 -12.10 -0.01
N ARG A 26 15.43 -12.66 1.13
CA ARG A 26 16.18 -13.94 1.12
C ARG A 26 15.35 -15.11 0.61
N LEU A 27 14.03 -15.11 0.85
CA LEU A 27 13.13 -16.14 0.33
C LEU A 27 12.99 -16.01 -1.19
N LEU A 28 12.69 -14.80 -1.67
CA LEU A 28 12.51 -14.49 -3.08
C LEU A 28 13.79 -14.73 -3.88
N GLU A 29 14.95 -14.32 -3.37
CA GLU A 29 16.25 -14.59 -3.98
C GLU A 29 16.48 -16.11 -4.15
N LYS A 30 16.14 -16.91 -3.14
CA LYS A 30 16.24 -18.39 -3.23
C LYS A 30 15.30 -18.95 -4.30
N TRP A 31 14.09 -18.43 -4.41
CA TRP A 31 13.12 -18.85 -5.43
C TRP A 31 13.59 -18.49 -6.84
N VAL A 32 14.03 -17.25 -7.04
CA VAL A 32 14.61 -16.78 -8.31
C VAL A 32 15.81 -17.65 -8.71
N LYS A 33 16.75 -17.91 -7.78
CA LYS A 33 17.93 -18.76 -8.04
C LYS A 33 17.55 -20.20 -8.41
N ARG A 34 16.48 -20.72 -7.83
CA ARG A 34 15.95 -22.07 -8.11
C ARG A 34 15.04 -22.11 -9.34
N LYS A 35 14.80 -20.99 -10.00
CA LYS A 35 13.82 -20.85 -11.10
C LYS A 35 12.41 -21.25 -10.67
N THR A 36 12.07 -21.07 -9.39
CA THR A 36 10.70 -21.20 -8.90
C THR A 36 9.86 -20.07 -9.53
N PRO A 37 8.71 -20.36 -10.14
CA PRO A 37 7.87 -19.33 -10.73
C PRO A 37 7.37 -18.31 -9.70
N VAL A 38 7.79 -17.05 -9.86
CA VAL A 38 7.32 -15.88 -9.10
C VAL A 38 7.58 -14.64 -9.94
N ASP A 39 6.54 -13.82 -10.14
CA ASP A 39 6.58 -12.64 -11.00
C ASP A 39 6.35 -11.33 -10.20
N VAL A 40 5.66 -11.45 -9.07
CA VAL A 40 5.15 -10.32 -8.30
C VAL A 40 5.44 -10.50 -6.81
N MET A 41 5.93 -9.42 -6.18
CA MET A 41 5.80 -9.21 -4.74
C MET A 41 4.53 -8.39 -4.47
N GLY A 42 3.54 -9.01 -3.84
CA GLY A 42 2.32 -8.37 -3.38
C GLY A 42 2.49 -7.85 -1.96
N LEU A 43 2.28 -6.55 -1.76
CA LEU A 43 2.26 -5.91 -0.46
C LEU A 43 0.81 -5.63 -0.08
N GLN A 44 0.33 -6.30 0.97
CA GLN A 44 -1.01 -6.04 1.49
C GLN A 44 -1.16 -4.55 1.82
N ALA A 45 -0.16 -3.93 2.42
CA ALA A 45 -0.19 -2.52 2.83
C ALA A 45 -1.33 -2.19 3.81
N HIS A 46 -1.53 -3.06 4.80
CA HIS A 46 -2.29 -2.74 6.00
C HIS A 46 -1.47 -1.80 6.90
N LEU A 47 -1.53 -0.50 6.61
CA LEU A 47 -0.78 0.53 7.32
C LEU A 47 -1.41 0.83 8.68
N ASP A 48 -0.64 1.42 9.59
CA ASP A 48 -1.10 1.82 10.92
C ASP A 48 -0.57 3.20 11.28
N LEU A 49 -1.46 4.11 11.68
CA LEU A 49 -1.09 5.48 12.10
C LEU A 49 -0.16 5.50 13.31
N SER A 50 -0.16 4.45 14.13
CA SER A 50 0.70 4.39 15.31
C SER A 50 2.17 4.08 14.98
N ARG A 51 2.50 3.82 13.72
CA ARG A 51 3.82 3.36 13.26
C ARG A 51 4.49 4.40 12.38
N LYS A 52 5.82 4.41 12.40
CA LYS A 52 6.59 5.34 11.58
C LYS A 52 6.55 4.94 10.11
N PHE A 53 6.59 5.93 9.24
CA PHE A 53 6.74 5.73 7.80
C PHE A 53 8.06 6.35 7.32
N SER A 54 8.73 5.69 6.39
CA SER A 54 9.92 6.20 5.73
C SER A 54 9.85 5.83 4.25
N ASP A 55 9.62 6.85 3.43
CA ASP A 55 9.67 6.79 1.97
C ASP A 55 10.99 6.17 1.48
N THR A 56 12.11 6.61 2.05
CA THR A 56 13.46 6.20 1.66
C THR A 56 13.69 4.71 1.91
N ARG A 57 13.22 4.18 3.03
CA ARG A 57 13.37 2.75 3.34
C ARG A 57 12.46 1.89 2.47
N LEU A 58 11.22 2.33 2.26
CA LEU A 58 10.29 1.60 1.40
C LEU A 58 10.76 1.61 -0.07
N PHE A 59 11.24 2.75 -0.56
CA PHE A 59 11.79 2.88 -1.91
C PHE A 59 13.00 1.97 -2.11
N ARG A 60 13.93 1.91 -1.14
CA ARG A 60 15.05 0.96 -1.19
C ARG A 60 14.58 -0.50 -1.29
N PHE A 61 13.56 -0.86 -0.52
CA PHE A 61 12.99 -2.21 -0.60
C PHE A 61 12.39 -2.49 -1.99
N PHE A 62 11.79 -1.48 -2.64
CA PHE A 62 11.32 -1.60 -4.02
C PHE A 62 12.47 -1.78 -5.01
N ASP A 63 13.59 -1.07 -4.85
CA ASP A 63 14.80 -1.26 -5.67
C ASP A 63 15.31 -2.71 -5.55
N GLU A 64 15.34 -3.25 -4.32
CA GLU A 64 15.79 -4.62 -4.05
C GLU A 64 14.87 -5.67 -4.69
N LEU A 65 13.55 -5.46 -4.65
CA LEU A 65 12.59 -6.33 -5.34
C LEU A 65 12.73 -6.25 -6.86
N GLN A 66 12.90 -5.03 -7.40
CA GLN A 66 13.12 -4.83 -8.83
C GLN A 66 14.43 -5.49 -9.30
N ALA A 67 15.49 -5.44 -8.50
CA ALA A 67 16.77 -6.10 -8.80
C ALA A 67 16.66 -7.63 -8.87
N LEU A 68 15.66 -8.23 -8.20
CA LEU A 68 15.31 -9.64 -8.34
C LEU A 68 14.48 -9.94 -9.60
N GLY A 69 14.13 -8.92 -10.39
CA GLY A 69 13.28 -9.02 -11.56
C GLY A 69 11.79 -9.09 -11.26
N LEU A 70 11.38 -8.73 -10.04
CA LEU A 70 9.99 -8.79 -9.60
C LEU A 70 9.27 -7.45 -9.83
N SER A 71 8.03 -7.56 -10.27
CA SER A 71 7.08 -6.44 -10.21
C SER A 71 6.44 -6.34 -8.83
N ILE A 72 5.90 -5.17 -8.50
CA ILE A 72 5.34 -4.85 -7.18
C ILE A 72 3.86 -4.50 -7.36
N GLN A 73 3.03 -5.05 -6.49
CA GLN A 73 1.61 -4.77 -6.45
C GLN A 73 1.20 -4.43 -5.03
N ILE A 74 0.54 -3.28 -4.84
CA ILE A 74 -0.12 -2.97 -3.58
C ILE A 74 -1.54 -3.54 -3.67
N THR A 75 -1.86 -4.49 -2.81
CA THR A 75 -3.00 -5.40 -3.02
C THR A 75 -4.18 -5.15 -2.08
N GLU A 76 -3.95 -4.60 -0.89
CA GLU A 76 -4.96 -4.54 0.18
C GLU A 76 -4.86 -3.22 0.98
N LEU A 77 -4.61 -2.11 0.29
CA LEU A 77 -4.28 -0.84 0.95
C LEU A 77 -5.42 -0.34 1.83
N ASP A 78 -5.11 -0.14 3.11
CA ASP A 78 -5.93 0.53 4.11
C ASP A 78 -5.06 1.12 5.25
N VAL A 79 -5.60 2.07 6.03
CA VAL A 79 -4.85 2.75 7.12
C VAL A 79 -5.57 2.62 8.45
N ARG A 80 -5.05 1.80 9.35
CA ARG A 80 -5.59 1.65 10.70
C ARG A 80 -5.38 2.89 11.55
N ASP A 81 -6.44 3.38 12.19
CA ASP A 81 -6.41 4.50 13.14
C ASP A 81 -6.73 4.07 14.58
N ALA A 82 -6.66 2.78 14.91
CA ALA A 82 -7.10 2.21 16.20
C ALA A 82 -6.47 2.89 17.44
N LEU A 83 -5.18 3.21 17.36
CA LEU A 83 -4.39 3.80 18.43
C LEU A 83 -4.17 5.31 18.24
N GLN A 84 -4.70 5.91 17.17
CA GLN A 84 -4.57 7.34 16.92
C GLN A 84 -5.49 8.13 17.86
N PRO A 85 -4.95 8.98 18.75
CA PRO A 85 -5.76 9.85 19.60
C PRO A 85 -6.35 11.01 18.79
N GLY A 86 -7.28 11.72 19.43
CA GLY A 86 -7.89 12.92 18.88
C GLY A 86 -9.27 12.68 18.26
N SER A 87 -9.84 13.77 17.79
CA SER A 87 -11.11 13.86 17.08
C SER A 87 -11.06 13.10 15.74
N VAL A 88 -12.25 12.85 15.17
CA VAL A 88 -12.39 12.28 13.83
C VAL A 88 -11.65 13.13 12.78
N ALA A 89 -11.71 14.46 12.87
CA ALA A 89 -11.05 15.35 11.94
C ALA A 89 -9.51 15.25 12.00
N GLU A 90 -8.95 15.16 13.20
CA GLU A 90 -7.50 14.97 13.39
C GLU A 90 -7.04 13.60 12.87
N ARG A 91 -7.83 12.56 13.12
CA ARG A 91 -7.57 11.21 12.60
C ARG A 91 -7.64 11.16 11.07
N ASP A 92 -8.68 11.72 10.47
CA ASP A 92 -8.83 11.78 9.01
C ASP A 92 -7.67 12.58 8.37
N THR A 93 -7.19 13.64 9.02
CA THR A 93 -6.03 14.42 8.58
C THR A 93 -4.74 13.59 8.64
N ALA A 94 -4.53 12.85 9.74
CA ALA A 94 -3.36 11.97 9.89
C ALA A 94 -3.37 10.82 8.86
N SER A 95 -4.52 10.17 8.65
CA SER A 95 -4.70 9.17 7.59
C SER A 95 -4.41 9.74 6.22
N ALA A 96 -4.93 10.94 5.91
CA ALA A 96 -4.67 11.60 4.62
C ALA A 96 -3.17 11.87 4.38
N ALA A 97 -2.43 12.28 5.40
CA ALA A 97 -0.99 12.48 5.31
C ALA A 97 -0.25 11.16 5.00
N LEU A 98 -0.56 10.09 5.74
CA LEU A 98 0.07 8.78 5.49
C LEU A 98 -0.28 8.22 4.11
N TYR A 99 -1.54 8.34 3.67
CA TYR A 99 -1.95 7.97 2.31
C TYR A 99 -1.17 8.74 1.26
N LYS A 100 -0.99 10.05 1.44
CA LYS A 100 -0.25 10.90 0.51
C LYS A 100 1.20 10.41 0.36
N ASP A 101 1.90 10.25 1.47
CA ASP A 101 3.33 9.89 1.47
C ASP A 101 3.55 8.47 0.92
N PHE A 102 2.68 7.52 1.30
CA PHE A 102 2.72 6.15 0.79
C PHE A 102 2.44 6.10 -0.72
N MET A 103 1.39 6.79 -1.18
CA MET A 103 1.03 6.85 -2.60
C MET A 103 2.12 7.54 -3.43
N ALA A 104 2.71 8.63 -2.94
CA ALA A 104 3.82 9.31 -3.62
C ALA A 104 5.03 8.37 -3.79
N THR A 105 5.36 7.59 -2.75
CA THR A 105 6.42 6.58 -2.82
C THR A 105 6.10 5.51 -3.86
N CYS A 106 4.89 4.96 -3.83
CA CYS A 106 4.45 3.94 -4.79
C CYS A 106 4.46 4.45 -6.23
N LEU A 107 3.87 5.62 -6.50
CA LEU A 107 3.72 6.18 -7.84
C LEU A 107 5.05 6.68 -8.44
N SER A 108 6.06 6.92 -7.61
CA SER A 108 7.40 7.31 -8.09
C SER A 108 8.27 6.12 -8.51
N HIS A 109 7.92 4.89 -8.12
CA HIS A 109 8.73 3.71 -8.38
C HIS A 109 8.19 2.88 -9.56
N ALA A 110 9.01 2.67 -10.59
CA ALA A 110 8.61 2.04 -11.86
C ALA A 110 8.10 0.59 -11.72
N ALA A 111 8.58 -0.15 -10.72
CA ALA A 111 8.18 -1.53 -10.50
C ALA A 111 6.79 -1.67 -9.86
N VAL A 112 6.21 -0.59 -9.33
CA VAL A 112 4.84 -0.62 -8.78
C VAL A 112 3.84 -0.47 -9.92
N GLU A 113 3.10 -1.54 -10.19
CA GLU A 113 2.21 -1.61 -11.37
C GLU A 113 0.73 -1.47 -11.02
N MET A 114 0.39 -1.67 -9.75
CA MET A 114 -0.99 -1.73 -9.29
C MET A 114 -1.11 -1.27 -7.84
N VAL A 115 -2.19 -0.55 -7.56
CA VAL A 115 -2.66 -0.25 -6.21
C VAL A 115 -4.14 -0.60 -6.12
N VAL A 116 -4.49 -1.45 -5.15
CA VAL A 116 -5.85 -1.86 -4.83
C VAL A 116 -6.15 -1.50 -3.39
N MET A 117 -7.31 -0.88 -3.18
CA MET A 117 -7.85 -0.60 -1.85
C MET A 117 -8.60 -1.83 -1.36
N TRP A 118 -8.44 -2.20 -0.10
CA TRP A 118 -9.05 -3.45 0.40
C TRP A 118 -10.57 -3.37 0.57
N ASN A 119 -11.08 -2.20 0.96
CA ASN A 119 -12.50 -1.92 1.08
C ASN A 119 -12.82 -0.52 0.55
N VAL A 120 -14.09 -0.30 0.19
CA VAL A 120 -14.55 1.00 -0.35
C VAL A 120 -14.86 1.98 0.79
N THR A 121 -15.74 1.60 1.71
CA THR A 121 -16.19 2.44 2.83
C THR A 121 -15.68 1.93 4.16
N ASP A 122 -15.60 2.83 5.14
CA ASP A 122 -15.23 2.50 6.52
C ASP A 122 -16.19 1.49 7.16
N GLU A 123 -17.47 1.47 6.76
CA GLU A 123 -18.50 0.55 7.28
C GLU A 123 -18.23 -0.93 6.91
N GLU A 124 -17.75 -1.17 5.69
CA GLU A 124 -17.46 -2.52 5.18
C GLU A 124 -16.04 -2.98 5.51
N SER A 125 -15.23 -2.13 6.16
CA SER A 125 -13.86 -2.48 6.50
C SER A 125 -13.79 -3.73 7.38
N TRP A 126 -12.94 -4.68 6.99
CA TRP A 126 -12.62 -5.86 7.80
C TRP A 126 -12.14 -5.48 9.21
N MET A 127 -11.49 -4.31 9.37
CA MET A 127 -11.02 -3.85 10.68
C MET A 127 -12.19 -3.59 11.64
N ASN A 128 -13.31 -3.11 11.13
CA ASN A 128 -14.53 -2.87 11.92
C ASN A 128 -15.38 -4.15 12.05
N ARG A 129 -15.38 -5.03 11.04
CA ARG A 129 -16.25 -6.22 10.99
C ARG A 129 -15.64 -7.48 11.61
N TRP A 130 -14.33 -7.63 11.62
CA TRP A 130 -13.68 -8.82 12.16
C TRP A 130 -13.74 -8.82 13.70
N PRO A 131 -14.46 -9.75 14.35
CA PRO A 131 -14.72 -9.68 15.80
C PRO A 131 -13.47 -9.79 16.68
N GLN A 132 -12.41 -10.41 16.16
CA GLN A 132 -11.14 -10.60 16.85
C GLN A 132 -10.11 -9.51 16.50
N GLY A 133 -10.48 -8.57 15.64
CA GLY A 133 -9.63 -7.46 15.24
C GLY A 133 -9.47 -6.42 16.36
N PRO A 134 -8.45 -5.56 16.26
CA PRO A 134 -8.29 -4.46 17.20
C PRO A 134 -9.52 -3.55 17.19
N ARG A 135 -9.80 -2.92 18.34
CA ARG A 135 -10.84 -1.91 18.49
C ARG A 135 -10.24 -0.66 19.11
N ARG A 136 -10.84 0.48 18.79
CA ARG A 136 -10.49 1.73 19.47
C ARG A 136 -10.91 1.63 20.93
N ALA A 137 -10.09 2.18 21.82
CA ALA A 137 -10.39 2.21 23.25
C ALA A 137 -11.60 3.08 23.60
N ASP A 138 -11.92 4.07 22.76
CA ASP A 138 -13.08 4.97 22.92
C ASP A 138 -14.39 4.41 22.34
N GLY A 139 -14.38 3.17 21.82
CA GLY A 139 -15.55 2.52 21.24
C GLY A 139 -16.00 3.06 19.88
N GLN A 140 -15.34 4.08 19.33
CA GLN A 140 -15.66 4.57 18.00
C GLN A 140 -15.21 3.58 16.92
N ALA A 141 -15.87 3.61 15.76
CA ALA A 141 -15.42 2.88 14.58
C ALA A 141 -14.08 3.43 14.08
N MET A 142 -13.25 2.54 13.55
CA MET A 142 -12.06 2.91 12.80
C MET A 142 -12.45 3.49 11.44
N ARG A 143 -11.56 4.32 10.88
CA ARG A 143 -11.80 5.03 9.62
C ARG A 143 -10.72 4.74 8.57
N PRO A 144 -10.58 3.48 8.09
CA PRO A 144 -9.37 3.08 7.39
C PRO A 144 -9.35 3.32 5.88
N THR A 145 -10.49 3.62 5.27
CA THR A 145 -10.64 3.71 3.80
C THR A 145 -10.70 5.17 3.30
N LEU A 146 -10.93 5.36 2.00
CA LEU A 146 -11.08 6.69 1.40
C LEU A 146 -12.46 7.31 1.63
N PHE A 147 -13.47 6.49 1.90
CA PHE A 147 -14.86 6.93 2.04
C PHE A 147 -15.38 6.61 3.44
N ASP A 148 -16.15 7.54 3.99
CA ASP A 148 -16.77 7.34 5.30
C ASP A 148 -17.91 6.29 5.23
N PRO A 149 -18.56 5.96 6.37
CA PRO A 149 -19.67 4.99 6.38
C PRO A 149 -20.85 5.35 5.46
N HIS A 150 -20.99 6.61 5.05
CA HIS A 150 -22.06 7.06 4.16
C HIS A 150 -21.60 7.20 2.70
N GLY A 151 -20.41 6.70 2.38
CA GLY A 151 -19.81 6.78 1.05
C GLY A 151 -19.33 8.18 0.68
N GLN A 152 -19.21 9.10 1.64
CA GLN A 152 -18.69 10.44 1.37
C GLN A 152 -17.16 10.44 1.36
N PRO A 153 -16.51 11.17 0.44
CA PRO A 153 -15.06 11.22 0.36
C PRO A 153 -14.47 11.89 1.60
N LYS A 154 -13.44 11.26 2.19
CA LYS A 154 -12.67 11.79 3.32
C LYS A 154 -11.47 12.60 2.84
N ALA A 155 -10.75 13.23 3.77
CA ALA A 155 -9.45 13.86 3.49
C ALA A 155 -8.47 12.89 2.80
N ALA A 156 -8.54 11.59 3.14
CA ALA A 156 -7.76 10.54 2.49
C ALA A 156 -8.06 10.41 0.98
N PHE A 157 -9.32 10.51 0.56
CA PHE A 157 -9.68 10.50 -0.86
C PHE A 157 -8.98 11.64 -1.60
N THR A 158 -9.08 12.86 -1.07
CA THR A 158 -8.44 14.05 -1.66
C THR A 158 -6.92 13.90 -1.75
N ALA A 159 -6.28 13.29 -0.74
CA ALA A 159 -4.85 13.02 -0.76
C ALA A 159 -4.46 12.03 -1.88
N VAL A 160 -5.20 10.93 -2.02
CA VAL A 160 -4.95 9.93 -3.06
C VAL A 160 -5.21 10.49 -4.46
N ASP A 161 -6.33 11.19 -4.67
CA ASP A 161 -6.64 11.87 -5.94
C ASP A 161 -5.54 12.87 -6.32
N GLY A 162 -5.06 13.67 -5.35
CA GLY A 162 -3.95 14.59 -5.54
C GLY A 162 -2.66 13.89 -5.98
N SER A 163 -2.27 12.78 -5.32
CA SER A 163 -1.10 11.99 -5.70
C SER A 163 -1.22 11.39 -7.10
N LEU A 164 -2.41 10.88 -7.47
CA LEU A 164 -2.66 10.33 -8.81
C LEU A 164 -2.58 11.39 -9.91
N ARG A 165 -3.09 12.61 -9.65
CA ARG A 165 -3.00 13.73 -10.61
C ARG A 165 -1.58 14.24 -10.81
N GLN A 166 -0.75 14.15 -9.77
CA GLN A 166 0.66 14.59 -9.82
C GLN A 166 1.58 13.52 -10.39
N ALA A 167 1.19 12.24 -10.34
CA ALA A 167 1.94 11.18 -10.98
C ALA A 167 2.07 11.50 -12.48
N ALA A 168 3.32 11.62 -12.94
CA ALA A 168 3.59 11.67 -14.36
C ALA A 168 3.07 10.36 -14.95
N VAL A 169 1.93 10.42 -15.64
CA VAL A 169 1.34 9.26 -16.30
C VAL A 169 2.42 8.70 -17.22
N ARG A 170 3.04 7.58 -16.83
CA ARG A 170 3.81 6.75 -17.76
C ARG A 170 2.79 6.03 -18.61
N SER A 171 2.11 6.80 -19.47
CA SER A 171 1.37 6.19 -20.56
C SER A 171 2.44 5.53 -21.40
N ASP A 172 2.50 4.20 -21.36
CA ASP A 172 2.99 3.45 -22.49
C ASP A 172 2.12 3.86 -23.67
N VAL A 173 2.55 4.91 -24.37
CA VAL A 173 2.11 5.15 -25.73
C VAL A 173 2.61 3.92 -26.47
N LYS A 174 1.74 2.90 -26.57
CA LYS A 174 1.95 1.78 -27.46
C LYS A 174 2.33 2.40 -28.79
N ASN A 175 3.61 2.28 -29.16
CA ASN A 175 4.17 2.83 -30.37
C ASN A 175 3.49 2.10 -31.54
N THR A 176 2.31 2.57 -31.92
CA THR A 176 1.52 2.13 -33.05
C THR A 176 2.09 2.82 -34.28
N LYS A 177 3.39 2.62 -34.52
CA LYS A 177 3.92 2.80 -35.86
C LYS A 177 3.53 1.57 -36.64
N ALA A 178 2.46 1.75 -37.40
CA ALA A 178 1.96 0.88 -38.44
C ALA A 178 3.12 0.26 -39.24
N ARG A 179 3.18 -1.07 -39.25
CA ARG A 179 3.74 -1.80 -40.38
C ARG A 179 2.72 -1.73 -41.51
N HIS A 180 2.80 -0.66 -42.31
CA HIS A 180 2.27 -0.62 -43.68
C HIS A 180 3.40 -0.03 -44.52
N VAL A 181 4.18 -0.90 -45.15
CA VAL A 181 4.30 -1.16 -46.60
C VAL A 181 5.17 -2.40 -46.74
#